data_AF-A0A8I7B7G8-F1
#
_entry.id   AF-A0A8I7B7G8-F1
#
_cell.length_a   1.000
_cell.length_b   1.000
_cell.length_c   1.000
_cell.angle_alpha   90.00
_cell.angle_beta   90.00
_cell.angle_gamma   90.00
#
_symmetry.space_group_name_H-M   'P 1'
#
loop_
_entity.id
_entity.type
_entity.pdbx_description
1 polymer ?
#
loop_
_entity_poly.entity_id
_entity_poly.type
_entity_poly.pdbx_seq_one_letter_code
_entity_poly.pdbx_strand_id
1 'polypeptide(L)'
;MLLENQLPWHVVVAVMDSLQPEARSNLMESVGNFIVRMGKTFKIRHDGEAEDFVWETNGLPQPHLLRLFRRHKTEPGSRIKWSEVNHISASSAIELAQMGIKLKASKSAAFTDMDIKRKWTLNGELSLAPLSLNDARARCLVNMAAFELSTAWSYEDHPNSTAVCSYLALFAMFMAKEDDVQVLRSRRILHGHYTNAEMIAFFNVVMNHLPDRGCRFAHIMAHIVDYKKRRCIPTRVHKFLYLNCGTIVQVLTIVSILGGLFQLLLSVNKGQAGNNGQYLTLLPS
;
A
#
# COMPACT_ATOMS: atom_id res chain seq x y z
N MET A 1 9.31 -16.10 19.86
CA MET A 1 9.42 -14.63 19.74
C MET A 1 10.89 -14.24 19.87
N LEU A 2 11.50 -13.64 18.86
CA LEU A 2 12.92 -13.21 18.91
C LEU A 2 13.06 -11.81 19.52
N LEU A 3 12.60 -11.64 20.76
CA LEU A 3 12.98 -10.50 21.61
C LEU A 3 14.36 -10.74 22.28
N GLU A 4 14.99 -11.90 22.07
CA GLU A 4 16.10 -12.43 22.87
C GLU A 4 17.45 -11.71 22.77
N ASN A 5 17.64 -10.70 21.92
CA ASN A 5 18.95 -10.01 21.78
C ASN A 5 18.84 -8.48 21.69
N GLN A 6 17.85 -7.88 22.35
CA GLN A 6 17.79 -6.43 22.51
C GLN A 6 18.64 -6.03 23.72
N LEU A 7 19.79 -5.37 23.52
CA LEU A 7 20.49 -4.71 24.62
C LEU A 7 19.53 -3.67 25.24
N PRO A 8 19.20 -3.78 26.54
CA PRO A 8 18.39 -2.77 27.19
C PRO A 8 19.07 -1.42 27.06
N TRP A 9 18.33 -0.39 26.68
CA TRP A 9 18.86 0.96 26.52
C TRP A 9 19.49 1.47 27.82
N HIS A 10 19.01 1.04 28.99
CA HIS A 10 19.65 1.36 30.26
C HIS A 10 21.10 0.85 30.32
N VAL A 11 21.41 -0.30 29.70
CA VAL A 11 22.79 -0.79 29.55
C VAL A 11 23.56 0.09 28.57
N VAL A 12 22.95 0.49 27.45
CA VAL A 12 23.56 1.39 26.47
C VAL A 12 23.86 2.76 27.09
N VAL A 13 22.94 3.31 27.89
CA VAL A 13 23.10 4.56 28.64
C VAL A 13 24.18 4.41 29.69
N ALA A 14 24.20 3.33 30.47
CA ALA A 14 25.26 3.09 31.45
C ALA A 14 26.64 3.02 30.79
N VAL A 15 26.76 2.38 29.61
CA VAL A 15 27.99 2.40 28.82
C VAL A 15 28.30 3.83 28.36
N MET A 16 27.33 4.56 27.78
CA MET A 16 27.51 5.94 27.33
C MET A 16 27.95 6.89 28.45
N ASP A 17 27.40 6.74 29.64
CA ASP A 17 27.71 7.57 30.81
C ASP A 17 29.08 7.21 31.42
N SER A 18 29.61 6.01 31.13
CA SER A 18 30.98 5.62 31.49
C SER A 18 32.06 6.15 30.54
N LEU A 19 31.67 6.72 29.39
CA LEU A 19 32.59 7.22 28.38
C LEU A 19 32.94 8.70 28.62
N GLN A 20 34.11 9.11 28.11
CA GLN A 20 34.46 10.53 27.98
C GLN A 20 33.41 11.27 27.12
N PRO A 21 33.15 12.57 27.37
CA PRO A 21 32.09 13.32 26.68
C PRO A 21 32.15 13.24 25.15
N GLU A 22 33.34 13.30 24.57
CA GLU A 22 33.56 13.19 23.12
C GLU A 22 33.21 11.78 22.60
N ALA A 23 33.66 10.73 23.27
CA ALA A 23 33.35 9.35 22.92
C ALA A 23 31.85 9.04 23.05
N ARG A 24 31.18 9.62 24.05
CA ARG A 24 29.72 9.55 24.20
C ARG A 24 29.01 10.21 23.02
N SER A 25 29.42 11.41 22.62
CA SER A 25 28.83 12.12 21.48
C SER A 25 28.99 11.31 20.18
N ASN A 26 30.19 10.80 19.92
CA ASN A 26 30.48 9.98 18.73
C ASN A 26 29.65 8.69 18.70
N LEU A 27 29.43 8.06 19.86
CA LEU A 27 28.57 6.89 19.97
C LEU A 27 27.09 7.24 19.70
N MET A 28 26.58 8.34 20.25
CA MET A 28 25.21 8.80 19.99
C MET A 28 25.00 9.12 18.51
N GLU A 29 25.95 9.80 17.87
CA GLU A 29 25.92 10.07 16.43
C GLU A 29 25.93 8.75 15.63
N SER A 30 26.79 7.80 16.00
CA SER A 30 26.86 6.48 15.35
C SER A 30 25.55 5.70 15.46
N VAL A 31 24.89 5.75 16.62
CA VAL A 31 23.57 5.12 16.84
C VAL A 31 22.50 5.80 15.98
N GLY A 32 22.46 7.14 15.94
CA GLY A 32 21.53 7.89 15.09
C GLY A 32 21.73 7.55 13.60
N ASN A 33 22.98 7.57 13.15
CA ASN A 33 23.37 7.18 11.79
C ASN A 33 22.99 5.74 11.46
N PHE A 34 23.16 4.82 12.41
CA PHE A 34 22.71 3.43 12.26
C PHE A 34 21.19 3.35 12.07
N ILE A 35 20.40 4.04 12.90
CA ILE A 35 18.94 4.05 12.81
C ILE A 35 18.47 4.58 11.46
N VAL A 36 19.04 5.70 11.00
CA VAL A 36 18.73 6.29 9.69
C VAL A 36 19.11 5.34 8.56
N ARG A 37 20.30 4.76 8.60
CA ARG A 37 20.74 3.78 7.58
C ARG A 37 19.81 2.58 7.53
N MET A 38 19.42 2.04 8.69
CA MET A 38 18.43 0.97 8.77
C MET A 38 17.08 1.42 8.21
N GLY A 39 16.63 2.64 8.49
CA GLY A 39 15.39 3.21 7.95
C GLY A 39 15.40 3.30 6.42
N LYS A 40 16.53 3.73 5.87
CA LYS A 40 16.78 3.81 4.43
C LYS A 40 16.73 2.44 3.75
N THR A 41 17.04 1.34 4.43
CA THR A 41 16.90 -0.02 3.83
C THR A 41 15.44 -0.41 3.51
N PHE A 42 14.46 0.29 4.10
CA PHE A 42 13.04 0.13 3.78
C PHE A 42 12.56 1.13 2.73
N LYS A 43 13.37 2.13 2.36
CA LYS A 43 13.05 3.03 1.26
C LYS A 43 13.28 2.33 -0.07
N ILE A 44 12.31 2.49 -0.97
CA ILE A 44 12.38 1.95 -2.33
C ILE A 44 12.61 3.07 -3.34
N ARG A 45 12.29 4.31 -2.96
CA ARG A 45 12.63 5.52 -3.70
C ARG A 45 13.70 6.26 -2.91
N HIS A 46 14.76 6.66 -3.60
CA HIS A 46 15.74 7.59 -3.06
C HIS A 46 15.27 9.00 -3.43
N ASP A 47 14.47 9.59 -2.57
CA ASP A 47 14.37 11.05 -2.46
C ASP A 47 15.71 11.50 -1.86
N GLY A 48 16.48 12.31 -2.59
CA GLY A 48 17.83 12.76 -2.19
C GLY A 48 17.87 13.69 -0.98
N GLU A 49 16.84 13.69 -0.13
CA GLU A 49 16.76 14.48 1.08
C GLU A 49 17.59 13.83 2.19
N ALA A 50 18.41 14.64 2.87
CA ALA A 50 19.12 14.22 4.06
C ALA A 50 18.10 13.96 5.18
N GLU A 51 18.07 12.73 5.68
CA GLU A 51 17.28 12.37 6.86
C GLU A 51 18.23 12.31 8.06
N ASP A 52 17.91 13.10 9.08
CA ASP A 52 18.61 13.10 10.35
C ASP A 52 17.79 12.38 11.43
N PHE A 53 18.48 11.77 12.37
CA PHE A 53 17.84 11.17 13.54
C PHE A 53 17.64 12.23 14.63
N VAL A 54 16.39 12.52 14.98
CA VAL A 54 16.05 13.48 16.04
C VAL A 54 16.01 12.78 17.39
N TRP A 55 16.95 13.13 18.27
CA TRP A 55 16.94 12.70 19.66
C TRP A 55 15.88 13.49 20.45
N GLU A 56 15.07 12.80 21.23
CA GLU A 56 14.12 13.43 22.14
C GLU A 56 14.85 13.80 23.44
N THR A 57 14.91 15.09 23.76
CA THR A 57 15.57 15.58 24.98
C THR A 57 14.69 15.44 26.22
N ASN A 58 13.37 15.35 26.05
CA ASN A 58 12.42 15.42 27.17
C ASN A 58 11.37 14.31 27.10
N GLY A 59 11.51 13.29 27.97
CA GLY A 59 10.36 12.58 28.55
C GLY A 59 9.96 11.21 27.98
N LEU A 60 10.83 10.20 28.10
CA LEU A 60 10.53 8.82 28.53
C LEU A 60 11.81 7.97 28.32
N PRO A 61 12.26 7.16 29.30
CA PRO A 61 13.40 6.29 29.09
C PRO A 61 13.09 5.35 27.93
N GLN A 62 13.91 5.41 26.88
CA GLN A 62 13.82 4.50 25.77
C GLN A 62 14.22 3.11 26.31
N PRO A 63 13.48 2.01 26.09
CA PRO A 63 13.87 0.69 26.58
C PRO A 63 14.93 -0.05 25.76
N HIS A 64 15.10 0.18 24.44
CA HIS A 64 16.11 -0.48 23.59
C HIS A 64 16.14 0.11 22.15
N LEU A 65 17.17 -0.23 21.36
CA LEU A 65 17.42 0.26 19.99
C LEU A 65 16.26 0.01 19.01
N LEU A 66 15.53 -1.10 19.14
CA LEU A 66 14.37 -1.36 18.30
C LEU A 66 13.22 -0.37 18.54
N ARG A 67 13.05 0.15 19.77
CA ARG A 67 12.07 1.23 20.00
C ARG A 67 12.46 2.48 19.23
N LEU A 68 13.75 2.82 19.20
CA LEU A 68 14.25 3.96 18.43
C LEU A 68 14.01 3.79 16.94
N PHE A 69 14.33 2.61 16.42
CA PHE A 69 14.08 2.31 15.03
C PHE A 69 12.60 2.38 14.68
N ARG A 70 11.76 1.73 15.50
CA ARG A 70 10.31 1.75 15.35
C ARG A 70 9.75 3.16 15.39
N ARG A 71 10.23 4.01 16.31
CA ARG A 71 9.87 5.43 16.39
C ARG A 71 10.23 6.20 15.11
N HIS A 72 11.47 6.09 14.64
CA HIS A 72 11.91 6.71 13.39
C HIS A 72 11.01 6.31 12.19
N LYS A 73 10.47 5.09 12.22
CA LYS A 73 9.53 4.61 11.21
C LYS A 73 8.06 4.98 11.45
N THR A 74 7.69 5.49 12.62
CA THR A 74 6.29 5.74 13.04
C THR A 74 5.97 7.19 13.44
N GLU A 75 6.96 8.08 13.51
CA GLU A 75 6.80 9.53 13.75
C GLU A 75 6.14 10.27 12.56
N PRO A 76 5.52 11.45 12.80
CA PRO A 76 4.09 11.56 12.56
C PRO A 76 3.71 11.87 11.11
N GLY A 77 3.00 10.93 10.50
CA GLY A 77 1.97 11.20 9.49
C GLY A 77 0.60 11.37 10.16
N SER A 78 0.07 12.60 10.12
CA SER A 78 -1.29 13.12 10.41
C SER A 78 -2.17 12.43 11.47
N ARG A 79 -2.80 13.26 12.34
CA ARG A 79 -3.86 12.85 13.27
C ARG A 79 -5.14 12.46 12.49
N ILE A 80 -5.68 11.28 12.74
CA ILE A 80 -6.92 10.76 12.16
C ILE A 80 -7.98 10.66 13.27
N LYS A 81 -9.26 10.90 12.95
CA LYS A 81 -10.39 10.68 13.88
C LYS A 81 -10.98 9.28 13.67
N TRP A 82 -11.34 8.62 14.76
CA TRP A 82 -11.62 7.17 14.82
C TRP A 82 -13.10 6.83 14.76
N SER A 83 -13.36 5.60 14.32
CA SER A 83 -14.68 4.97 14.32
C SER A 83 -14.51 3.49 14.66
N GLU A 84 -15.31 2.97 15.60
CA GLU A 84 -15.39 1.53 15.89
C GLU A 84 -16.03 0.77 14.73
N VAL A 85 -15.59 -0.48 14.50
CA VAL A 85 -16.13 -1.33 13.43
C VAL A 85 -16.35 -2.74 13.93
N ASN A 86 -17.55 -3.25 13.66
CA ASN A 86 -17.91 -4.65 13.79
C ASN A 86 -17.79 -5.36 12.43
N HIS A 87 -17.07 -6.48 12.43
CA HIS A 87 -16.90 -7.45 11.34
C HIS A 87 -16.40 -6.90 9.98
N ILE A 88 -15.14 -7.21 9.69
CA ILE A 88 -14.47 -6.86 8.44
C ILE A 88 -14.44 -8.11 7.56
N SER A 89 -15.10 -8.03 6.40
CA SER A 89 -14.95 -9.03 5.35
C SER A 89 -13.66 -8.74 4.58
N ALA A 90 -12.91 -9.79 4.22
CA ALA A 90 -11.65 -9.62 3.52
C ALA A 90 -11.82 -8.86 2.19
N SER A 91 -10.80 -8.10 1.82
CA SER A 91 -10.75 -7.35 0.56
C SER A 91 -9.33 -7.45 0.02
N SER A 92 -9.08 -8.47 -0.81
CA SER A 92 -7.76 -8.71 -1.42
C SER A 92 -7.37 -7.57 -2.38
N ALA A 93 -6.10 -7.51 -2.81
CA ALA A 93 -5.66 -6.49 -3.77
C ALA A 93 -6.50 -6.48 -5.06
N ILE A 94 -6.84 -7.67 -5.57
CA ILE A 94 -7.70 -7.82 -6.76
C ILE A 94 -9.13 -7.38 -6.46
N GLU A 95 -9.70 -7.75 -5.32
CA GLU A 95 -11.05 -7.35 -4.95
C GLU A 95 -11.17 -5.84 -4.81
N LEU A 96 -10.18 -5.18 -4.20
CA LEU A 96 -10.12 -3.72 -4.13
C LEU A 96 -10.09 -3.10 -5.53
N ALA A 97 -9.29 -3.65 -6.45
CA ALA A 97 -9.25 -3.19 -7.83
C ALA A 97 -10.62 -3.35 -8.53
N GLN A 98 -11.30 -4.48 -8.33
CA GLN A 98 -12.66 -4.71 -8.84
C GLN A 98 -13.70 -3.75 -8.24
N MET A 99 -13.45 -3.20 -7.06
CA MET A 99 -14.28 -2.17 -6.43
C MET A 99 -13.94 -0.75 -6.90
N GLY A 100 -12.96 -0.59 -7.79
CA GLY A 100 -12.47 0.72 -8.20
C GLY A 100 -11.64 1.43 -7.13
N ILE A 101 -11.16 0.69 -6.12
CA ILE A 101 -10.18 1.19 -5.15
C ILE A 101 -8.79 0.88 -5.68
N LYS A 102 -8.07 1.93 -6.06
CA LYS A 102 -6.71 1.81 -6.60
C LYS A 102 -5.70 1.74 -5.47
N LEU A 103 -4.91 0.68 -5.44
CA LEU A 103 -3.75 0.57 -4.56
C LEU A 103 -2.58 1.38 -5.11
N LYS A 104 -1.92 2.15 -4.24
CA LYS A 104 -0.82 3.04 -4.61
C LYS A 104 0.31 3.02 -3.59
N ALA A 105 1.54 2.99 -4.08
CA ALA A 105 2.72 3.26 -3.28
C ALA A 105 2.70 4.71 -2.77
N SER A 106 2.81 4.89 -1.46
CA SER A 106 2.97 6.22 -0.88
C SER A 106 4.40 6.75 -1.15
N LYS A 107 4.63 8.02 -0.83
CA LYS A 107 5.95 8.65 -1.04
C LYS A 107 6.88 8.38 0.13
N SER A 108 6.34 8.33 1.35
CA SER A 108 7.13 8.04 2.54
C SER A 108 7.36 6.53 2.70
N ALA A 109 8.46 6.17 3.36
CA ALA A 109 8.65 4.81 3.84
C ALA A 109 8.07 4.61 5.26
N ALA A 110 7.56 5.65 5.92
CA ALA A 110 7.02 5.57 7.29
C ALA A 110 5.85 4.57 7.35
N PHE A 111 5.84 3.70 8.35
CA PHE A 111 4.75 2.72 8.53
C PHE A 111 3.43 3.37 8.93
N THR A 112 3.42 4.66 9.24
CA THR A 112 2.19 5.45 9.44
C THR A 112 1.61 6.01 8.14
N ASP A 113 2.34 5.98 7.03
CA ASP A 113 1.89 6.43 5.71
C ASP A 113 1.02 5.35 5.05
N MET A 114 -0.11 5.09 5.69
CA MET A 114 -1.21 4.27 5.21
C MET A 114 -2.50 5.07 5.33
N ASP A 115 -3.24 5.19 4.24
CA ASP A 115 -4.45 5.99 4.21
C ASP A 115 -5.36 5.55 3.06
N ILE A 116 -6.65 5.81 3.21
CA ILE A 116 -7.65 5.61 2.16
C ILE A 116 -8.34 6.93 1.87
N LYS A 117 -8.06 7.45 0.67
CA LYS A 117 -8.63 8.71 0.18
C LYS A 117 -9.75 8.41 -0.79
N ARG A 118 -10.90 9.01 -0.53
CA ARG A 118 -11.96 9.09 -1.52
C ARG A 118 -11.64 10.23 -2.48
N LYS A 119 -11.46 9.91 -3.77
CA LYS A 119 -11.36 10.96 -4.79
C LYS A 119 -12.75 11.47 -5.15
N TRP A 120 -12.80 12.70 -5.68
CA TRP A 120 -14.02 13.27 -6.26
C TRP A 120 -14.57 12.40 -7.39
N THR A 121 -13.66 11.81 -8.18
CA THR A 121 -14.00 10.79 -9.19
C THR A 121 -14.54 9.52 -8.55
N LEU A 122 -15.31 8.71 -9.28
CA LEU A 122 -15.97 7.46 -8.83
C LEU A 122 -15.04 6.39 -8.19
N ASN A 123 -13.73 6.62 -8.09
CA ASN A 123 -12.72 5.67 -7.64
C ASN A 123 -12.18 6.02 -6.24
N GLY A 124 -11.93 5.00 -5.42
CA GLY A 124 -11.13 5.13 -4.20
C GLY A 124 -9.63 5.04 -4.49
N GLU A 125 -8.79 5.59 -3.62
CA GLU A 125 -7.35 5.37 -3.63
C GLU A 125 -6.90 4.96 -2.23
N LEU A 126 -6.25 3.81 -2.11
CA LEU A 126 -5.62 3.36 -0.88
C LEU A 126 -4.10 3.41 -1.07
N SER A 127 -3.43 4.18 -0.23
CA SER A 127 -1.98 4.30 -0.23
C SER A 127 -1.34 3.55 0.93
N LEU A 128 -0.19 2.92 0.66
CA LEU A 128 0.66 2.26 1.64
C LEU A 128 2.12 2.63 1.39
N ALA A 129 2.88 2.81 2.48
CA ALA A 129 4.33 2.82 2.43
C ALA A 129 4.84 1.55 1.73
N PRO A 130 5.72 1.67 0.73
CA PRO A 130 6.25 0.50 0.03
C PRO A 130 7.02 -0.44 0.96
N LEU A 131 6.82 -1.74 0.79
CA LEU A 131 7.50 -2.79 1.54
C LEU A 131 8.53 -3.49 0.66
N SER A 132 9.74 -3.64 1.16
CA SER A 132 10.75 -4.51 0.58
C SER A 132 11.26 -5.47 1.65
N LEU A 133 11.11 -6.78 1.42
CA LEU A 133 11.49 -7.81 2.40
C LEU A 133 12.74 -8.58 1.99
N ASN A 134 13.55 -8.87 3.00
CA ASN A 134 14.61 -9.87 3.04
C ASN A 134 14.66 -10.39 4.49
N ASP A 135 15.49 -11.38 4.79
CA ASP A 135 15.49 -12.01 6.12
C ASP A 135 15.75 -11.03 7.26
N ALA A 136 16.68 -10.09 7.09
CA ALA A 136 17.01 -9.09 8.11
C ALA A 136 15.83 -8.14 8.37
N ARG A 137 15.21 -7.60 7.30
CA ARG A 137 14.07 -6.69 7.40
C ARG A 137 12.81 -7.38 7.91
N ALA A 138 12.60 -8.64 7.53
CA ALA A 138 11.51 -9.47 8.03
C ALA A 138 11.62 -9.68 9.54
N ARG A 139 12.80 -10.12 10.04
CA ARG A 139 13.05 -10.24 11.49
C ARG A 139 12.86 -8.92 12.22
N CYS A 140 13.35 -7.82 11.64
CA CYS A 140 13.20 -6.49 12.22
C CYS A 140 11.72 -6.08 12.34
N LEU A 141 10.92 -6.30 11.29
CA LEU A 141 9.48 -6.01 11.29
C LEU A 141 8.71 -6.85 12.32
N VAL A 142 8.97 -8.15 12.37
CA VAL A 142 8.33 -9.05 13.35
C VAL A 142 8.68 -8.65 14.78
N ASN A 143 9.94 -8.29 15.02
CA ASN A 143 10.36 -7.81 16.34
C ASN A 143 9.68 -6.48 16.70
N MET A 144 9.56 -5.54 15.76
CA MET A 144 8.82 -4.29 15.99
C MET A 144 7.35 -4.55 16.31
N ALA A 145 6.69 -5.45 15.59
CA ALA A 145 5.30 -5.82 15.86
C ALA A 145 5.14 -6.49 17.23
N ALA A 146 6.05 -7.42 17.58
CA ALA A 146 6.06 -8.03 18.92
C ALA A 146 6.25 -6.99 20.02
N PHE A 147 7.14 -6.01 19.83
CA PHE A 147 7.32 -4.89 20.75
C PHE A 147 6.04 -4.04 20.89
N GLU A 148 5.37 -3.71 19.79
CA GLU A 148 4.08 -3.00 19.83
C GLU A 148 3.04 -3.79 20.64
N LEU A 149 2.89 -5.09 20.38
CA LEU A 149 1.96 -5.95 21.13
C LEU A 149 2.29 -6.01 22.63
N SER A 150 3.57 -6.12 23.00
CA SER A 150 4.00 -6.18 24.40
C SER A 150 3.85 -4.86 25.14
N THR A 151 3.71 -3.74 24.43
CA THR A 151 3.65 -2.40 25.03
C THR A 151 2.36 -1.64 24.75
N ALA A 152 1.44 -2.23 23.98
CA ALA A 152 0.19 -1.59 23.54
C ALA A 152 -0.65 -1.03 24.69
N TRP A 153 -0.68 -1.70 25.84
CA TRP A 153 -1.43 -1.25 27.02
C TRP A 153 -0.79 -0.08 27.78
N SER A 154 0.49 0.21 27.54
CA SER A 154 1.24 1.26 28.25
C SER A 154 1.18 2.62 27.55
N TYR A 155 0.78 2.66 26.28
CA TYR A 155 0.59 3.90 25.56
C TYR A 155 -0.92 4.13 25.47
N GLU A 156 -1.40 5.25 26.03
CA GLU A 156 -2.73 5.78 25.69
C GLU A 156 -3.02 5.54 24.21
N ASP A 157 -4.21 5.01 23.84
CA ASP A 157 -4.66 4.50 22.53
C ASP A 157 -4.34 5.41 21.32
N HIS A 158 -3.07 5.71 21.10
CA HIS A 158 -2.59 6.53 20.02
C HIS A 158 -2.44 5.57 18.86
N PRO A 159 -3.01 5.83 17.68
CA PRO A 159 -2.90 4.94 16.51
C PRO A 159 -1.47 4.66 16.02
N ASN A 160 -0.51 5.42 16.54
CA ASN A 160 0.89 5.26 16.21
C ASN A 160 1.57 4.31 17.20
N SER A 161 0.88 3.77 18.21
CA SER A 161 1.35 2.71 19.13
C SER A 161 1.23 1.32 18.50
N THR A 162 0.36 1.15 17.49
CA THR A 162 0.12 -0.12 16.78
C THR A 162 0.30 -0.01 15.26
N ALA A 163 1.09 0.98 14.80
CA ALA A 163 1.25 1.27 13.38
C ALA A 163 1.94 0.14 12.60
N VAL A 164 2.95 -0.53 13.18
CA VAL A 164 3.61 -1.67 12.53
C VAL A 164 2.66 -2.87 12.45
N CYS A 165 1.91 -3.15 13.51
CA CYS A 165 0.86 -4.18 13.52
C CYS A 165 -0.18 -3.91 12.42
N SER A 166 -0.68 -2.67 12.32
CA SER A 166 -1.63 -2.28 11.26
C SER A 166 -1.05 -2.40 9.87
N TYR A 167 0.22 -2.03 9.69
CA TYR A 167 0.92 -2.18 8.44
C TYR A 167 1.01 -3.63 7.99
N LEU A 168 1.46 -4.53 8.87
CA LEU A 168 1.55 -5.96 8.58
C LEU A 168 0.18 -6.58 8.31
N ALA A 169 -0.83 -6.21 9.09
CA ALA A 169 -2.19 -6.70 8.91
C ALA A 169 -2.79 -6.29 7.56
N LEU A 170 -2.57 -5.05 7.10
CA LEU A 170 -3.03 -4.61 5.78
C LEU A 170 -2.36 -5.38 4.65
N PHE A 171 -1.04 -5.56 4.72
CA PHE A 171 -0.32 -6.37 3.72
C PHE A 171 -0.86 -7.80 3.67
N ALA A 172 -1.04 -8.46 4.81
CA ALA A 172 -1.61 -9.80 4.84
C ALA A 172 -3.02 -9.85 4.24
N MET A 173 -3.88 -8.90 4.59
CA MET A 173 -5.25 -8.83 4.04
C MET A 173 -5.27 -8.64 2.52
N PHE A 174 -4.32 -7.87 1.98
CA PHE A 174 -4.25 -7.63 0.55
C PHE A 174 -3.62 -8.79 -0.22
N MET A 175 -2.95 -9.74 0.44
CA MET A 175 -2.24 -10.88 -0.17
C MET A 175 -2.92 -12.22 0.11
N ALA A 176 -4.18 -12.38 -0.30
CA ALA A 176 -4.90 -13.63 -0.08
C ALA A 176 -4.34 -14.80 -0.94
N LYS A 177 -3.87 -14.49 -2.16
CA LYS A 177 -3.27 -15.45 -3.09
C LYS A 177 -2.12 -14.83 -3.90
N GLU A 178 -1.38 -15.65 -4.64
CA GLU A 178 -0.19 -15.20 -5.38
C GLU A 178 -0.50 -14.10 -6.41
N ASP A 179 -1.65 -14.16 -7.06
CA ASP A 179 -2.07 -13.11 -8.00
C ASP A 179 -2.17 -11.74 -7.32
N ASP A 180 -2.59 -11.69 -6.05
CA ASP A 180 -2.65 -10.44 -5.30
C ASP A 180 -1.26 -9.89 -5.01
N VAL A 181 -0.30 -10.79 -4.70
CA VAL A 181 1.11 -10.42 -4.53
C VAL A 181 1.65 -9.81 -5.83
N GLN A 182 1.33 -10.40 -6.98
CA GLN A 182 1.70 -9.85 -8.28
C GLN A 182 1.10 -8.48 -8.53
N VAL A 183 -0.17 -8.26 -8.15
CA VAL A 183 -0.79 -6.94 -8.22
C VAL A 183 -0.01 -5.93 -7.38
N LEU A 184 0.32 -6.25 -6.12
CA LEU A 184 1.10 -5.35 -5.27
C LEU A 184 2.50 -5.04 -5.81
N ARG A 185 3.17 -6.04 -6.40
CA ARG A 185 4.48 -5.87 -7.07
C ARG A 185 4.38 -4.98 -8.30
N SER A 186 3.39 -5.21 -9.16
CA SER A 186 3.15 -4.39 -10.36
C SER A 186 2.89 -2.91 -10.02
N ARG A 187 2.31 -2.65 -8.84
CA ARG A 187 2.05 -1.30 -8.31
C ARG A 187 3.24 -0.69 -7.56
N ARG A 188 4.37 -1.40 -7.48
CA ARG A 188 5.56 -1.02 -6.71
C ARG A 188 5.23 -0.74 -5.24
N ILE A 189 4.29 -1.50 -4.67
CA ILE A 189 3.96 -1.47 -3.24
C ILE A 189 4.76 -2.54 -2.51
N LEU A 190 5.02 -3.67 -3.18
CA LEU A 190 5.71 -4.81 -2.61
C LEU A 190 6.93 -5.18 -3.45
N HIS A 191 8.06 -5.41 -2.77
CA HIS A 191 9.35 -5.78 -3.35
C HIS A 191 10.07 -6.76 -2.43
N GLY A 192 11.21 -7.28 -2.88
CA GLY A 192 12.03 -8.18 -2.08
C GLY A 192 12.45 -9.42 -2.85
N HIS A 193 13.23 -10.28 -2.19
CA HIS A 193 13.81 -11.47 -2.81
C HIS A 193 12.92 -12.71 -2.71
N TYR A 194 11.98 -12.71 -1.77
CA TYR A 194 11.04 -13.82 -1.61
C TYR A 194 10.20 -14.02 -2.87
N THR A 195 9.87 -15.26 -3.20
CA THR A 195 8.85 -15.61 -4.18
C THR A 195 7.46 -15.20 -3.68
N ASN A 196 6.43 -15.26 -4.54
CA ASN A 196 5.08 -14.92 -4.08
C ASN A 196 4.56 -15.88 -3.02
N ALA A 197 4.83 -17.18 -3.19
CA ALA A 197 4.49 -18.21 -2.22
C ALA A 197 5.17 -17.98 -0.87
N GLU A 198 6.47 -17.69 -0.86
CA GLU A 198 7.22 -17.36 0.36
C GLU A 198 6.69 -16.11 1.04
N MET A 199 6.31 -15.07 0.29
CA MET A 199 5.69 -13.86 0.85
C MET A 199 4.37 -14.19 1.56
N ILE A 200 3.50 -14.97 0.93
CA ILE A 200 2.22 -15.39 1.53
C ILE A 200 2.48 -16.24 2.78
N ALA A 201 3.38 -17.21 2.70
CA ALA A 201 3.74 -18.07 3.83
C ALA A 201 4.23 -17.24 5.02
N PHE A 202 5.12 -16.27 4.77
CA PHE A 202 5.60 -15.34 5.79
C PHE A 202 4.46 -14.57 6.44
N PHE A 203 3.58 -13.93 5.66
CA PHE A 203 2.48 -13.14 6.22
C PHE A 203 1.43 -13.98 6.93
N ASN A 204 1.17 -15.20 6.49
CA ASN A 204 0.29 -16.14 7.20
C ASN A 204 0.84 -16.46 8.59
N VAL A 205 2.15 -16.72 8.71
CA VAL A 205 2.80 -16.94 10.00
C VAL A 205 2.69 -15.68 10.88
N VAL A 206 2.98 -14.50 10.32
CA VAL A 206 2.86 -13.23 11.05
C VAL A 206 1.44 -13.03 11.58
N MET A 207 0.42 -13.25 10.76
CA MET A 207 -0.98 -13.04 11.16
C MET A 207 -1.46 -13.99 12.25
N ASN A 208 -0.97 -15.24 12.26
CA ASN A 208 -1.27 -16.19 13.33
C ASN A 208 -0.74 -15.73 14.70
N HIS A 209 0.26 -14.84 14.71
CA HIS A 209 0.88 -14.31 15.92
C HIS A 209 0.52 -12.84 16.19
N LEU A 210 -0.43 -12.27 15.44
CA LEU A 210 -0.86 -10.88 15.54
C LEU A 210 -2.32 -10.82 16.04
N PRO A 211 -2.58 -11.00 17.34
CA PRO A 211 -3.94 -11.08 17.89
C PRO A 211 -4.70 -9.75 17.76
N ASP A 212 -3.99 -8.62 17.83
CA ASP A 212 -4.52 -7.29 17.55
C ASP A 212 -3.88 -6.70 16.28
N ARG A 213 -4.73 -6.28 15.34
CA ARG A 213 -4.35 -5.71 14.05
C ARG A 213 -4.10 -4.19 14.13
N GLY A 214 -4.44 -3.54 15.25
CA GLY A 214 -4.15 -2.13 15.51
C GLY A 214 -5.17 -1.14 14.91
N CYS A 215 -5.08 0.11 15.37
CA CYS A 215 -6.10 1.12 15.15
C CYS A 215 -6.20 1.59 13.69
N ARG A 216 -5.07 1.74 12.99
CA ARG A 216 -5.05 2.20 11.59
C ARG A 216 -5.64 1.16 10.65
N PHE A 217 -5.39 -0.12 10.92
CA PHE A 217 -6.04 -1.22 10.24
C PHE A 217 -7.57 -1.14 10.39
N ALA A 218 -8.06 -1.02 11.62
CA ALA A 218 -9.49 -0.92 11.89
C ALA A 218 -10.12 0.28 11.16
N HIS A 219 -9.46 1.44 11.18
CA HIS A 219 -9.91 2.64 10.47
C HIS A 219 -10.01 2.44 8.95
N ILE A 220 -8.95 1.94 8.30
CA ILE A 220 -8.94 1.70 6.86
C ILE A 220 -10.02 0.69 6.47
N MET A 221 -10.24 -0.32 7.30
CA MET A 221 -11.28 -1.32 7.06
C MET A 221 -12.69 -0.76 7.25
N ALA A 222 -12.91 0.14 8.21
CA ALA A 222 -14.14 0.92 8.34
C ALA A 222 -14.49 1.62 7.02
N HIS A 223 -13.50 2.30 6.47
CA HIS A 223 -13.64 3.08 5.24
C HIS A 223 -13.90 2.20 4.02
N ILE A 224 -13.27 1.02 3.92
CA ILE A 224 -13.56 0.06 2.85
C ILE A 224 -14.99 -0.49 2.96
N VAL A 225 -15.45 -0.80 4.16
CA VAL A 225 -16.83 -1.27 4.40
C VAL A 225 -17.84 -0.17 4.06
N ASP A 226 -17.62 1.07 4.50
CA ASP A 226 -18.48 2.21 4.15
C ASP A 226 -18.49 2.47 2.64
N TYR A 227 -17.33 2.40 1.98
CA TYR A 227 -17.23 2.51 0.53
C TYR A 227 -18.08 1.44 -0.17
N LYS A 228 -17.97 0.17 0.25
CA LYS A 228 -18.76 -0.94 -0.31
C LYS A 228 -20.27 -0.71 -0.15
N LYS A 229 -20.72 -0.23 1.02
CA LYS A 229 -22.13 0.08 1.29
C LYS A 229 -22.65 1.21 0.40
N ARG A 230 -21.93 2.34 0.33
CA ARG A 230 -22.36 3.52 -0.44
C ARG A 230 -22.25 3.36 -1.95
N ARG A 231 -21.38 2.46 -2.43
CA ARG A 231 -21.05 2.32 -3.86
C ARG A 231 -21.43 0.96 -4.45
N CYS A 232 -22.36 0.21 -3.85
CA CYS A 232 -22.70 -1.13 -4.31
C CYS A 232 -23.01 -1.20 -5.83
N ILE A 233 -23.84 -0.31 -6.37
CA ILE A 233 -24.19 -0.27 -7.80
C ILE A 233 -22.98 0.13 -8.67
N PRO A 234 -22.30 1.29 -8.45
CA PRO A 234 -21.08 1.64 -9.18
C PRO A 234 -20.00 0.56 -9.13
N THR A 235 -19.82 -0.09 -7.98
CA THR A 235 -18.85 -1.17 -7.78
C THR A 235 -19.20 -2.40 -8.62
N ARG A 236 -20.48 -2.78 -8.73
CA ARG A 236 -20.90 -3.89 -9.62
C ARG A 236 -20.62 -3.57 -11.09
N VAL A 237 -20.96 -2.35 -11.54
CA VAL A 237 -20.69 -1.90 -12.92
C VAL A 237 -19.19 -1.88 -13.18
N HIS A 238 -18.40 -1.32 -12.25
CA HIS A 238 -16.94 -1.29 -12.36
C HIS A 238 -16.35 -2.70 -12.42
N LYS A 239 -16.80 -3.61 -11.55
CA LYS A 239 -16.37 -5.01 -11.56
C LYS A 239 -16.68 -5.69 -12.89
N PHE A 240 -17.87 -5.47 -13.45
CA PHE A 240 -18.22 -6.00 -14.77
C PHE A 240 -17.29 -5.47 -15.86
N LEU A 241 -17.05 -4.16 -15.90
CA LEU A 241 -16.13 -3.55 -16.86
C LEU A 241 -14.70 -4.06 -16.68
N TYR A 242 -14.23 -4.18 -15.44
CA TYR A 242 -12.88 -4.66 -15.12
C TYR A 242 -12.66 -6.09 -15.61
N LEU A 243 -13.63 -6.98 -15.37
CA LEU A 243 -13.54 -8.39 -15.77
C LEU A 243 -13.71 -8.60 -17.28
N ASN A 244 -14.47 -7.75 -17.96
CA ASN A 244 -14.83 -7.93 -19.38
C ASN A 244 -14.15 -6.92 -20.31
N CYS A 245 -13.20 -6.10 -19.83
CA CYS A 245 -12.62 -5.02 -20.62
C CYS A 245 -12.02 -5.51 -21.95
N GLY A 246 -11.29 -6.64 -21.93
CA GLY A 246 -10.72 -7.24 -23.13
C GLY A 246 -11.80 -7.63 -24.15
N THR A 247 -12.85 -8.32 -23.70
CA THR A 247 -13.99 -8.73 -24.53
C THR A 247 -14.73 -7.51 -25.09
N ILE A 248 -14.94 -6.47 -24.28
CA ILE A 248 -15.59 -5.23 -24.70
C ILE A 248 -14.79 -4.55 -25.81
N VAL A 249 -13.47 -4.44 -25.64
CA VAL A 249 -12.58 -3.86 -26.66
C VAL A 249 -12.63 -4.68 -27.95
N GLN A 250 -12.60 -6.01 -27.86
CA GLN A 250 -12.73 -6.89 -29.02
C GLN A 250 -14.05 -6.70 -29.77
N VAL A 251 -15.18 -6.71 -29.05
CA VAL A 251 -16.51 -6.49 -29.64
C VAL A 251 -16.61 -5.11 -30.30
N LEU A 252 -16.14 -4.06 -29.63
CA LEU A 252 -16.13 -2.70 -30.19
C LEU A 252 -15.27 -2.61 -31.46
N THR A 253 -14.15 -3.33 -31.49
CA THR A 253 -13.29 -3.40 -32.68
C THR A 253 -14.01 -4.06 -33.85
N ILE A 254 -14.68 -5.19 -33.62
CA ILE A 254 -15.48 -5.89 -34.65
C ILE A 254 -16.60 -4.99 -35.17
N VAL A 255 -17.36 -4.34 -34.27
CA VAL A 255 -18.45 -3.42 -34.66
C VAL A 255 -17.93 -2.25 -35.49
N SER A 256 -16.76 -1.70 -35.15
CA SER A 256 -16.14 -0.60 -35.90
C SER A 256 -15.76 -1.01 -37.32
N ILE A 257 -15.24 -2.23 -37.50
CA ILE A 257 -14.92 -2.78 -38.82
C ILE A 257 -16.19 -2.96 -39.66
N LEU A 258 -17.23 -3.57 -39.08
CA LEU A 258 -18.52 -3.77 -39.77
C LEU A 258 -19.17 -2.44 -40.17
N GLY A 259 -19.12 -1.44 -39.28
CA GLY A 259 -19.61 -0.10 -39.57
C GLY A 259 -18.87 0.56 -40.74
N GLY A 260 -17.55 0.41 -40.80
CA GLY A 260 -16.73 0.92 -41.91
C GLY A 260 -17.06 0.25 -43.26
N LEU A 261 -17.24 -1.07 -43.27
CA LEU A 261 -17.64 -1.81 -44.46
C LEU A 261 -19.04 -1.40 -44.95
N PHE A 262 -19.99 -1.21 -44.02
CA PHE A 262 -21.34 -0.76 -44.37
C PHE A 262 -21.34 0.64 -44.99
N GLN A 263 -20.54 1.57 -44.46
CA GLN A 263 -20.38 2.91 -45.04
C GLN A 263 -19.73 2.87 -46.42
N LEU A 264 -18.76 1.98 -46.65
CA LEU A 264 -18.15 1.77 -47.97
C LEU A 264 -19.19 1.29 -48.98
N LEU A 265 -20.01 0.29 -48.61
CA LEU A 265 -21.09 -0.23 -49.46
C LEU A 265 -22.12 0.85 -49.81
N LEU A 266 -22.52 1.67 -48.84
CA LEU A 266 -23.42 2.81 -49.08
C LEU A 266 -22.81 3.84 -50.04
N SER A 267 -21.49 4.09 -49.94
CA SER A 267 -20.79 5.05 -50.80
C SER A 267 -20.67 4.53 -52.24
N VAL A 268 -20.39 3.24 -52.43
CA VAL A 268 -20.38 2.60 -53.75
C VAL A 268 -21.76 2.66 -54.41
N ASN A 269 -22.83 2.35 -53.66
CA ASN A 269 -24.19 2.41 -54.19
C ASN A 269 -24.62 3.83 -54.59
N LYS A 270 -24.26 4.85 -53.78
CA LYS A 270 -24.52 6.26 -54.13
C LYS A 270 -23.75 6.70 -55.37
N GLY A 271 -22.50 6.25 -55.54
CA GLY A 271 -21.69 6.51 -56.74
C GLY A 271 -22.30 5.92 -58.01
N GLN A 272 -22.88 4.71 -57.93
CA GLN A 272 -23.58 4.11 -59.07
C GLN A 272 -24.91 4.79 -59.40
N ALA A 273 -25.66 5.25 -58.38
CA ALA A 273 -26.90 5.99 -58.60
C ALA A 273 -26.66 7.37 -59.26
N GLY A 274 -25.55 8.05 -58.95
CA GLY A 274 -25.16 9.31 -59.59
C GLY A 274 -24.71 9.16 -61.04
N ASN A 275 -24.08 8.02 -61.39
CA ASN A 275 -23.57 7.78 -62.75
C ASN A 275 -24.67 7.34 -63.73
N ASN A 276 -25.73 6.69 -63.24
CA ASN A 276 -26.88 6.30 -64.07
C ASN A 276 -27.80 7.48 -64.45
N GLY A 277 -27.64 8.66 -63.83
CA GLY A 277 -28.39 9.87 -64.16
C GLY A 277 -27.83 10.68 -65.34
N GLN A 278 -26.60 10.40 -65.81
CA GLN A 278 -25.96 11.15 -66.91
C GLN A 278 -26.22 10.58 -68.31
N TYR A 279 -26.87 9.43 -68.44
CA TYR A 279 -27.17 8.82 -69.76
C TYR A 279 -28.55 9.19 -70.34
N LEU A 280 -29.34 10.05 -69.70
CA LEU A 280 -30.71 10.41 -70.14
C LEU A 280 -30.85 11.77 -70.86
N THR A 281 -29.75 12.43 -71.27
CA THR A 281 -29.78 13.77 -71.93
C THR A 281 -29.09 13.83 -73.29
N LEU A 282 -29.24 12.80 -74.13
CA LEU A 282 -28.85 12.88 -75.55
C LEU A 282 -29.90 12.21 -76.45
N LEU A 283 -30.96 12.94 -76.78
CA LEU A 283 -31.85 12.65 -77.91
C LEU A 283 -31.75 13.83 -78.90
N PRO A 284 -31.18 13.67 -80.10
CA PRO A 284 -31.27 14.67 -81.14
C PRO A 284 -32.58 14.53 -81.93
N SER A 285 -32.97 15.67 -82.50
CA SER A 285 -34.21 15.97 -83.23
C SER A 285 -34.44 15.13 -84.49
#